data_AF-A0A4Y9YXP1-F1
#
_entry.id   AF-A0A4Y9YXP1-F1
#
_cell.length_a   1.000
_cell.length_b   1.000
_cell.length_c   1.000
_cell.angle_alpha   90.00
_cell.angle_beta   90.00
_cell.angle_gamma   90.00
#
_symmetry.space_group_name_H-M   'P 1'
#
loop_
_entity.id
_entity.type
_entity.pdbx_description
1 polymer ?
#
loop_
_entity_poly.entity_id
_entity_poly.type
_entity_poly.pdbx_seq_one_letter_code
_entity_poly.pdbx_strand_id
1 'polypeptide(L)'
;MRLREYKHDALSLRSRQKALKTSRRLVQSAKLRSRRPFHPEHFERPQENVRMAQRKIVHIGQLNMYDENSPLVSVPETIERPPLPPVMSDMIAKFEPELADTPVEYVREALAAMGTRLMGVSKKCRVDPPRLASGPEVNLIVTDAGLSCLPTHALAVHPPAEPSTWSPSDRANRLNSRGREVIIMPIHAAILVANCGRLPSDMPESRPRPPPNQIIFSGGEMVNGYRIPLVSFCLPMPQAFELLVRYMYTRDKDALLNALVPTQTPFDVSGDRTPLYAADPALRQGVARKQRINRVASECVAYFNGQLSRMYEQARFIEGFWRNAVTVAMSDDGMWETLQLAWEALVQAMKWVRDAYVQIRERETQAQDSNGQPPRPVVPRMALISHLTQRYVQTLLTTGQGNCYPVDPYPLADPLFTMPTSSRVGLGQALPFLSQNML
;
A
#
# COMPACT_ATOMS: atom_id res chain seq x y z
N MET A 1 57.49 31.01 -26.94
CA MET A 1 56.87 29.95 -26.13
C MET A 1 57.26 30.13 -24.66
N ARG A 2 56.34 30.60 -23.81
CA ARG A 2 56.46 30.55 -22.34
C ARG A 2 55.09 30.17 -21.78
N LEU A 3 55.00 28.98 -21.19
CA LEU A 3 53.82 28.43 -20.53
C LEU A 3 53.53 29.22 -19.26
N ARG A 4 52.32 29.78 -19.13
CA ARG A 4 51.80 30.33 -17.87
C ARG A 4 51.03 29.23 -17.15
N GLU A 5 51.59 28.71 -16.06
CA GLU A 5 50.94 27.76 -15.16
C GLU A 5 49.81 28.44 -14.37
N TYR A 6 48.66 27.78 -14.36
CA TYR A 6 47.41 28.18 -13.71
C TYR A 6 47.51 27.99 -12.18
N LYS A 7 47.48 29.09 -11.41
CA LYS A 7 47.41 29.10 -9.94
C LYS A 7 45.97 29.24 -9.41
N HIS A 8 45.04 28.35 -9.81
CA HIS A 8 43.64 28.43 -9.34
C HIS A 8 43.15 27.28 -8.43
N ASP A 9 43.94 26.23 -8.17
CA ASP A 9 43.44 25.05 -7.43
C ASP A 9 43.48 25.14 -5.89
N ALA A 10 44.22 26.10 -5.31
CA ALA A 10 44.40 26.14 -3.85
C ALA A 10 43.17 26.66 -3.07
N LEU A 11 42.22 27.35 -3.73
CA LEU A 11 41.04 27.91 -3.06
C LEU A 11 39.87 26.91 -2.93
N SER A 12 39.84 25.87 -3.78
CA SER A 12 38.79 24.84 -3.77
C SER A 12 38.89 23.91 -2.53
N LEU A 13 40.10 23.48 -2.17
CA LEU A 13 40.33 22.51 -1.09
C LEU A 13 40.05 23.08 0.32
N ARG A 14 40.30 24.37 0.54
CA ARG A 14 40.03 25.03 1.84
C ARG A 14 38.53 25.10 2.14
N SER A 15 37.68 25.21 1.12
CA SER A 15 36.22 25.19 1.29
C SER A 15 35.71 23.80 1.70
N ARG A 16 36.26 22.74 1.09
CA ARG A 16 35.90 21.34 1.36
C ARG A 16 36.28 20.91 2.77
N GLN A 17 37.47 21.28 3.25
CA GLN A 17 37.89 21.00 4.62
C GLN A 17 37.05 21.74 5.66
N LYS A 18 36.64 22.98 5.39
CA LYS A 18 35.71 23.72 6.26
C LYS A 18 34.33 23.06 6.28
N ALA A 19 33.77 22.70 5.12
CA ALA A 19 32.49 22.00 5.02
C ALA A 19 32.51 20.66 5.76
N LEU A 20 33.58 19.87 5.63
CA LEU A 20 33.77 18.61 6.37
C LEU A 20 33.86 18.82 7.88
N LYS A 21 34.57 19.86 8.35
CA LYS A 21 34.63 20.20 9.78
C LYS A 21 33.25 20.61 10.32
N THR A 22 32.49 21.41 9.57
CA THR A 22 31.13 21.82 9.95
C THR A 22 30.17 20.63 9.98
N SER A 23 30.22 19.77 8.96
CA SER A 23 29.43 18.53 8.90
C SER A 23 29.75 17.60 10.07
N ARG A 24 31.03 17.35 10.37
CA ARG A 24 31.44 16.53 11.54
C ARG A 24 30.93 17.10 12.86
N ARG A 25 30.97 18.42 13.06
CA ARG A 25 30.43 19.07 14.27
C ARG A 25 28.91 18.92 14.36
N LEU A 26 28.18 19.07 13.25
CA LEU A 26 26.73 18.84 13.19
C LEU A 26 26.37 17.39 13.55
N VAL A 27 27.05 16.42 12.93
CA VAL A 27 26.83 14.99 13.19
C VAL A 27 27.16 14.62 14.64
N GLN A 28 28.28 15.11 15.19
CA GLN A 28 28.63 14.88 16.58
C GLN A 28 27.64 15.53 17.55
N SER A 29 27.20 16.76 17.26
CA SER A 29 26.18 17.44 18.07
C SER A 29 24.83 16.71 18.04
N ALA A 30 24.41 16.20 16.88
CA ALA A 30 23.22 15.37 16.75
C ALA A 30 23.36 14.05 17.52
N LYS A 31 24.52 13.38 17.45
CA LYS A 31 24.81 12.14 18.19
C LYS A 31 24.84 12.35 19.72
N LEU A 32 25.30 13.51 20.18
CA LEU A 32 25.24 13.87 21.60
C LEU A 32 23.81 14.16 22.06
N ARG A 33 23.00 14.82 21.22
CA ARG A 33 21.58 15.07 21.51
C ARG A 33 20.75 13.78 21.53
N SER A 34 21.02 12.85 20.62
CA SER A 34 20.31 11.56 20.56
C SER A 34 20.60 10.63 21.74
N ARG A 35 21.65 10.91 22.53
CA ARG A 35 22.01 10.16 23.74
C ARG A 35 21.35 10.71 25.01
N ARG A 36 20.64 11.84 24.93
CA ARG A 36 19.88 12.33 26.08
C ARG A 36 18.69 11.41 26.32
N PRO A 37 18.40 11.03 27.58
CA PRO A 37 17.23 10.23 27.91
C PRO A 37 15.98 10.93 27.37
N PHE A 38 15.24 10.20 26.54
CA PHE A 38 13.97 10.66 25.98
C PHE A 38 12.93 10.60 27.10
N HIS A 39 12.47 11.76 27.57
CA HIS A 39 11.40 11.87 28.56
C HIS A 39 10.07 12.13 27.85
N PRO A 40 9.28 11.10 27.51
CA PRO A 40 8.04 11.25 26.74
C PRO A 40 7.01 12.14 27.44
N GLU A 41 7.03 12.22 28.77
CA GLU A 41 6.10 13.03 29.58
C GLU A 41 6.20 14.56 29.35
N HIS A 42 7.28 15.07 28.76
CA HIS A 42 7.37 16.49 28.36
C HIS A 42 6.85 16.76 26.93
N PHE A 43 6.48 15.71 26.17
CA PHE A 43 6.06 15.79 24.77
C PHE A 43 4.56 15.61 24.56
N GLU A 44 3.81 15.24 25.61
CA GLU A 44 2.37 15.42 25.61
C GLU A 44 2.07 16.91 25.76
N ARG A 45 2.10 17.64 24.64
CA ARG A 45 1.35 18.90 24.58
C ARG A 45 -0.10 18.58 24.97
N PRO A 46 -0.79 19.47 25.70
CA PRO A 46 -2.24 19.44 25.72
C PRO A 46 -2.67 19.26 24.27
N GLN A 47 -3.53 18.28 23.99
CA GLN A 47 -4.25 18.24 22.73
C GLN A 47 -5.02 19.56 22.65
N GLU A 48 -4.38 20.62 22.17
CA GLU A 48 -5.08 21.68 21.49
C GLU A 48 -5.93 20.92 20.50
N ASN A 49 -7.23 21.10 20.62
CA ASN A 49 -8.20 20.75 19.60
C ASN A 49 -7.85 21.52 18.33
N VAL A 50 -6.71 21.18 17.71
CA VAL A 50 -6.56 21.13 16.28
C VAL A 50 -7.68 20.19 15.91
N ARG A 51 -8.85 20.77 15.66
CA ARG A 51 -9.78 20.27 14.68
C ARG A 51 -8.87 19.96 13.50
N MET A 52 -8.37 18.73 13.40
CA MET A 52 -8.18 18.10 12.12
C MET A 52 -9.49 18.44 11.46
N ALA A 53 -9.44 19.41 10.55
CA ALA A 53 -10.60 19.82 9.79
C ALA A 53 -11.15 18.48 9.36
N GLN A 54 -12.27 18.07 9.98
CA GLN A 54 -12.91 16.82 9.66
C GLN A 54 -13.05 16.99 8.18
N ARG A 55 -12.24 16.25 7.42
CA ARG A 55 -12.29 16.33 5.98
C ARG A 55 -13.74 16.02 5.76
N LYS A 56 -14.50 17.03 5.35
CA LYS A 56 -15.84 16.85 4.87
C LYS A 56 -15.57 16.12 3.57
N ILE A 57 -15.29 14.82 3.70
CA ILE A 57 -15.39 13.86 2.64
C ILE A 57 -16.83 14.08 2.24
N VAL A 58 -17.00 14.89 1.20
CA VAL A 58 -18.27 15.02 0.53
C VAL A 58 -18.54 13.58 0.14
N HIS A 59 -19.44 12.91 0.87
CA HIS A 59 -19.94 11.61 0.51
C HIS A 59 -20.44 11.78 -0.93
N ILE A 60 -19.62 11.37 -1.90
CA ILE A 60 -19.97 11.34 -3.32
C ILE A 60 -21.07 10.31 -3.41
N GLY A 61 -22.31 10.77 -3.26
CA GLY A 61 -23.50 9.94 -3.14
C GLY A 61 -23.37 8.93 -2.01
N GLN A 62 -24.17 9.07 -0.96
CA GLN A 62 -24.78 7.85 -0.44
C GLN A 62 -25.56 7.26 -1.62
N LEU A 63 -24.91 6.42 -2.43
CA LEU A 63 -25.61 5.49 -3.27
C LEU A 63 -26.52 4.77 -2.30
N ASN A 64 -27.83 4.99 -2.41
CA ASN A 64 -28.83 4.21 -1.71
C ASN A 64 -28.71 2.78 -2.27
N MET A 65 -27.65 2.07 -1.88
CA MET A 65 -27.38 0.67 -2.20
C MET A 65 -28.36 -0.28 -1.50
N TYR A 66 -29.32 0.28 -0.73
CA TYR A 66 -30.43 -0.45 -0.15
C TYR A 66 -31.66 -0.47 -1.04
N ASP A 67 -31.62 0.09 -2.25
CA ASP A 67 -32.60 -0.33 -3.24
C ASP A 67 -32.30 -1.79 -3.58
N GLU A 68 -33.03 -2.71 -2.94
CA GLU A 68 -32.92 -4.16 -3.14
C GLU A 68 -33.08 -4.57 -4.61
N ASN A 69 -33.60 -3.67 -5.45
CA ASN A 69 -33.75 -3.85 -6.89
C ASN A 69 -32.58 -3.29 -7.71
N SER A 70 -31.60 -2.61 -7.10
CA SER A 70 -30.43 -2.14 -7.82
C SER A 70 -29.64 -3.34 -8.35
N PRO A 71 -29.32 -3.38 -9.66
CA PRO A 71 -28.60 -4.48 -10.25
C PRO A 71 -27.28 -4.66 -9.50
N LEU A 72 -27.08 -5.89 -9.04
CA LEU A 72 -25.93 -6.29 -8.26
C LEU A 72 -24.65 -5.91 -9.02
N VAL A 73 -23.89 -4.96 -8.49
CA VAL A 73 -22.61 -4.58 -9.10
C VAL A 73 -21.71 -5.81 -9.09
N SER A 74 -21.44 -6.35 -10.28
CA SER A 74 -20.53 -7.47 -10.44
C SER A 74 -19.11 -7.02 -10.13
N VAL A 75 -18.49 -7.64 -9.13
CA VAL A 75 -17.08 -7.43 -8.77
C VAL A 75 -16.29 -8.58 -9.37
N PRO A 76 -15.20 -8.31 -10.12
CA PRO A 76 -14.42 -9.39 -10.74
C PRO A 76 -13.82 -10.29 -9.66
N GLU A 77 -13.73 -11.59 -9.95
CA GLU A 77 -13.22 -12.55 -8.96
C GLU A 77 -11.73 -12.36 -8.68
N THR A 78 -10.99 -11.87 -9.67
CA THR A 78 -9.55 -11.68 -9.64
C THR A 78 -9.16 -10.30 -10.16
N ILE A 79 -8.00 -9.80 -9.73
CA ILE A 79 -7.37 -8.59 -10.29
C ILE A 79 -6.06 -8.97 -10.94
N GLU A 80 -6.00 -8.87 -12.26
CA GLU A 80 -4.82 -9.29 -13.01
C GLU A 80 -3.68 -8.29 -12.86
N ARG A 81 -2.44 -8.79 -12.73
CA ARG A 81 -1.24 -7.97 -12.86
C ARG A 81 -0.96 -7.79 -14.36
N PRO A 82 -1.08 -6.57 -14.91
CA PRO A 82 -0.70 -6.34 -16.30
C PRO A 82 0.82 -6.53 -16.48
N PRO A 83 1.31 -6.74 -17.71
CA PRO A 83 2.74 -6.67 -17.97
C PRO A 83 3.26 -5.27 -17.61
N LEU A 84 4.26 -5.22 -16.71
CA LEU A 84 4.85 -3.98 -16.22
C LEU A 84 6.31 -3.88 -16.65
N PRO A 85 6.82 -2.68 -16.99
CA PRO A 85 8.23 -2.49 -17.24
C PRO A 85 9.06 -2.81 -15.99
N PRO A 86 10.27 -3.38 -16.14
CA PRO A 86 11.17 -3.58 -15.02
C PRO A 86 11.65 -2.23 -14.47
N VAL A 87 12.20 -2.26 -13.26
CA VAL A 87 12.89 -1.09 -12.70
C VAL A 87 14.16 -0.80 -13.49
N MET A 88 14.35 0.46 -13.88
CA MET A 88 15.51 0.88 -14.65
C MET A 88 16.71 1.14 -13.72
N SER A 89 17.77 0.34 -13.84
CA SER A 89 19.04 0.51 -13.11
C SER A 89 19.63 1.91 -13.30
N ASP A 90 19.49 2.47 -14.51
CA ASP A 90 20.00 3.80 -14.85
C ASP A 90 19.37 4.91 -14.01
N MET A 91 18.09 4.74 -13.61
CA MET A 91 17.42 5.67 -12.71
C MET A 91 17.97 5.56 -11.29
N ILE A 92 18.33 4.36 -10.83
CA ILE A 92 19.02 4.20 -9.55
C ILE A 92 20.37 4.90 -9.60
N ALA A 93 21.17 4.67 -10.64
CA ALA A 93 22.46 5.33 -10.83
C ALA A 93 22.35 6.86 -10.91
N LYS A 94 21.29 7.40 -11.52
CA LYS A 94 21.03 8.85 -11.60
C LYS A 94 20.78 9.48 -10.22
N PHE A 95 19.99 8.84 -9.37
CA PHE A 95 19.60 9.41 -8.07
C PHE A 95 20.51 9.01 -6.91
N GLU A 96 21.09 7.81 -6.98
CA GLU A 96 22.01 7.23 -6.01
C GLU A 96 23.22 6.61 -6.75
N PRO A 97 24.18 7.42 -7.23
CA PRO A 97 25.31 6.93 -8.02
C PRO A 97 26.16 5.86 -7.32
N GLU A 98 26.17 5.86 -5.99
CA GLU A 98 26.87 4.86 -5.18
C GLU A 98 26.26 3.45 -5.30
N LEU A 99 25.02 3.35 -5.81
CA LEU A 99 24.29 2.09 -6.01
C LEU A 99 24.23 1.66 -7.48
N ALA A 100 24.93 2.34 -8.39
CA ALA A 100 24.84 2.11 -9.84
C ALA A 100 25.09 0.64 -10.25
N ASP A 101 26.06 -0.01 -9.61
CA ASP A 101 26.46 -1.40 -9.89
C ASP A 101 25.81 -2.42 -8.95
N THR A 102 24.84 -2.00 -8.14
CA THR A 102 24.19 -2.86 -7.14
C THR A 102 22.92 -3.48 -7.72
N PRO A 103 22.70 -4.80 -7.61
CA PRO A 103 21.45 -5.43 -8.02
C PRO A 103 20.23 -4.79 -7.34
N VAL A 104 19.17 -4.55 -8.12
CA VAL A 104 17.96 -3.82 -7.67
C VAL A 104 17.34 -4.48 -6.43
N GLU A 105 17.29 -5.82 -6.42
CA GLU A 105 16.73 -6.61 -5.32
C GLU A 105 17.51 -6.37 -4.01
N TYR A 106 18.84 -6.32 -4.09
CA TYR A 106 19.69 -6.01 -2.94
C TYR A 106 19.46 -4.58 -2.44
N VAL A 107 19.32 -3.61 -3.35
CA VAL A 107 18.97 -2.22 -3.00
C VAL A 107 17.62 -2.17 -2.26
N ARG A 108 16.60 -2.87 -2.76
CA ARG A 108 15.27 -2.93 -2.11
C ARG A 108 15.34 -3.53 -0.71
N GLU A 109 16.09 -4.60 -0.51
CA GLU A 109 16.25 -5.26 0.79
C GLU A 109 16.99 -4.35 1.78
N ALA A 110 18.08 -3.72 1.35
CA ALA A 110 18.83 -2.78 2.18
C ALA A 110 17.98 -1.55 2.58
N LEU A 111 17.21 -1.01 1.63
CA LEU A 111 16.28 0.09 1.89
C LEU A 111 15.15 -0.33 2.84
N ALA A 112 14.60 -1.54 2.67
CA ALA A 112 13.55 -2.07 3.54
C ALA A 112 14.02 -2.25 4.98
N ALA A 113 15.26 -2.73 5.18
CA ALA A 113 15.88 -2.84 6.51
C ALA A 113 16.00 -1.49 7.24
N MET A 114 16.12 -0.38 6.48
CA MET A 114 16.13 0.99 7.01
C MET A 114 14.75 1.67 6.97
N GLY A 115 13.74 1.01 6.38
CA GLY A 115 12.49 1.60 5.98
C GLY A 115 11.69 2.24 7.10
N THR A 116 11.62 1.58 8.25
CA THR A 116 10.93 2.11 9.45
C THR A 116 11.56 3.41 9.93
N ARG A 117 12.89 3.51 9.89
CA ARG A 117 13.64 4.72 10.23
C ARG A 117 13.40 5.84 9.22
N LEU A 118 13.52 5.55 7.92
CA LEU A 118 13.31 6.53 6.85
C LEU A 118 11.86 7.08 6.84
N MET A 119 10.88 6.20 6.99
CA MET A 119 9.46 6.57 7.08
C MET A 119 9.15 7.35 8.37
N GLY A 120 9.78 6.97 9.49
CA GLY A 120 9.65 7.67 10.77
C GLY A 120 10.07 9.13 10.69
N VAL A 121 11.09 9.46 9.88
CA VAL A 121 11.47 10.85 9.62
C VAL A 121 10.44 11.57 8.76
N SER A 122 9.91 10.92 7.72
CA SER A 122 8.90 11.50 6.83
C SER A 122 7.64 11.97 7.60
N LYS A 123 7.21 11.22 8.63
CA LYS A 123 6.11 11.60 9.52
C LYS A 123 6.40 12.81 10.43
N LYS A 124 7.67 13.09 10.69
CA LYS A 124 8.14 14.23 11.51
C LYS A 124 8.43 15.46 10.66
N CYS A 125 8.38 15.32 9.34
CA CYS A 125 8.56 16.44 8.42
C CYS A 125 7.23 17.15 8.23
N ARG A 126 7.28 18.49 8.13
CA ARG A 126 6.16 19.30 7.67
C ARG A 126 6.56 19.95 6.35
N VAL A 127 5.67 19.94 5.38
CA VAL A 127 5.89 20.64 4.11
C VAL A 127 5.09 21.92 4.14
N ASP A 128 5.75 23.05 3.91
CA ASP A 128 5.04 24.31 3.68
C ASP A 128 4.27 24.19 2.36
N PRO A 129 2.96 24.50 2.34
CA PRO A 129 2.19 24.48 1.12
C PRO A 129 2.86 25.33 0.03
N PRO A 130 2.99 24.82 -1.21
CA PRO A 130 3.57 25.57 -2.31
C PRO A 130 2.77 26.84 -2.51
N ARG A 131 3.48 27.98 -2.53
CA ARG A 131 2.87 29.26 -2.88
C ARG A 131 2.90 29.36 -4.39
N LEU A 132 1.88 29.95 -5.01
CA LEU A 132 1.78 30.07 -6.48
C LEU A 132 3.04 30.66 -7.15
N ALA A 133 3.86 31.40 -6.39
CA ALA A 133 5.11 32.00 -6.85
C ALA A 133 6.39 31.19 -6.52
N SER A 134 6.33 30.08 -5.77
CA SER A 134 7.52 29.45 -5.16
C SER A 134 8.31 28.48 -6.05
N GLY A 135 8.00 28.37 -7.34
CA GLY A 135 8.71 27.46 -8.26
C GLY A 135 8.52 25.98 -7.91
N PRO A 136 9.29 25.06 -8.53
CA PRO A 136 9.15 23.61 -8.36
C PRO A 136 9.83 23.10 -7.08
N GLU A 137 9.93 23.92 -6.04
CA GLU A 137 10.54 23.56 -4.75
C GLU A 137 9.58 23.87 -3.60
N VAL A 138 9.70 23.10 -2.53
CA VAL A 138 8.98 23.31 -1.28
C VAL A 138 9.92 23.35 -0.10
N ASN A 139 9.53 24.08 0.95
CA ASN A 139 10.25 24.06 2.22
C ASN A 139 9.77 22.86 3.04
N LEU A 140 10.71 22.02 3.42
CA LEU A 140 10.57 20.92 4.36
C LEU A 140 11.08 21.38 5.73
N ILE A 141 10.22 21.40 6.73
CA ILE A 141 10.55 21.69 8.11
C ILE A 141 10.79 20.37 8.84
N VAL A 142 11.98 20.19 9.42
CA VAL A 142 12.41 18.94 10.04
C VAL A 142 12.97 19.20 11.44
N THR A 143 12.57 18.36 12.40
CA THR A 143 13.14 18.35 13.76
C THR A 143 14.53 17.71 13.78
N ASP A 144 15.36 18.00 14.79
CA ASP A 144 16.75 17.52 14.88
C ASP A 144 16.89 15.99 14.75
N ALA A 145 15.90 15.21 15.19
CA ALA A 145 15.90 13.75 15.08
C ALA A 145 15.78 13.24 13.62
N GLY A 146 15.37 14.07 12.68
CA GLY A 146 15.17 13.72 11.26
C GLY A 146 16.37 13.98 10.35
N LEU A 147 17.38 14.70 10.81
CA LEU A 147 18.46 15.20 9.96
C LEU A 147 19.30 14.12 9.28
N SER A 148 19.37 12.91 9.86
CA SER A 148 20.16 11.80 9.29
C SER A 148 19.49 11.11 8.10
N CYS A 149 18.19 11.33 7.88
CA CYS A 149 17.39 10.62 6.87
C CYS A 149 16.38 11.59 6.25
N LEU A 150 16.87 12.69 5.70
CA LEU A 150 16.03 13.73 5.11
C LEU A 150 15.39 13.22 3.82
N PRO A 151 14.07 13.38 3.65
CA PRO A 151 13.42 13.22 2.36
C PRO A 151 14.10 14.08 1.30
N THR A 152 14.32 13.48 0.15
CA THR A 152 14.95 14.17 -0.99
C THR A 152 13.93 14.93 -1.84
N HIS A 153 12.67 14.50 -1.87
CA HIS A 153 11.64 15.06 -2.74
C HIS A 153 10.34 15.23 -1.97
N ALA A 154 9.46 16.10 -2.46
CA ALA A 154 8.06 16.08 -2.11
C ALA A 154 7.24 15.70 -3.34
N LEU A 155 6.27 14.81 -3.17
CA LEU A 155 5.33 14.45 -4.23
C LEU A 155 4.06 15.29 -4.09
N ALA A 156 3.64 15.93 -5.16
CA ALA A 156 2.31 16.52 -5.31
C ALA A 156 1.38 15.51 -5.97
N VAL A 157 0.76 14.66 -5.16
CA VAL A 157 -0.09 13.55 -5.59
C VAL A 157 -1.51 14.05 -5.86
N HIS A 158 -2.04 13.78 -7.05
CA HIS A 158 -3.35 14.28 -7.46
C HIS A 158 -4.10 13.33 -8.41
N PRO A 159 -5.45 13.32 -8.37
CA PRO A 159 -6.26 12.44 -9.23
C PRO A 159 -6.17 12.94 -10.67
N PRO A 160 -6.19 12.12 -11.76
CA PRO A 160 -6.16 12.61 -13.14
C PRO A 160 -7.18 13.72 -13.40
N ALA A 161 -6.85 14.66 -14.29
CA ALA A 161 -7.80 15.70 -14.64
C ALA A 161 -9.02 15.00 -15.26
N GLU A 162 -10.22 15.31 -14.75
CA GLU A 162 -11.44 14.78 -15.37
C GLU A 162 -11.41 15.18 -16.85
N PRO A 163 -11.57 14.21 -17.78
CA PRO A 163 -11.65 14.53 -19.19
C PRO A 163 -12.85 15.45 -19.36
N SER A 164 -12.57 16.73 -19.50
CA SER A 164 -13.62 17.72 -19.49
C SER A 164 -14.39 17.58 -20.79
N THR A 165 -15.58 17.00 -20.73
CA THR A 165 -16.63 17.21 -21.75
C THR A 165 -17.07 18.68 -21.80
N TRP A 166 -16.64 19.47 -20.82
CA TRP A 166 -16.89 20.89 -20.66
C TRP A 166 -16.16 21.75 -21.69
N SER A 167 -16.87 22.76 -22.18
CA SER A 167 -16.30 23.79 -23.05
C SER A 167 -15.14 24.51 -22.33
N PRO A 168 -14.17 25.09 -23.07
CA PRO A 168 -13.11 25.91 -22.47
C PRO A 168 -13.65 27.02 -21.53
N SER A 169 -14.81 27.59 -21.85
CA SER A 169 -15.50 28.62 -21.08
C SER A 169 -16.00 28.11 -19.72
N ASP A 170 -16.57 26.91 -19.68
CA ASP A 170 -17.01 26.26 -18.44
C ASP A 170 -15.82 25.93 -17.53
N ARG A 171 -14.69 25.58 -18.13
CA ARG A 171 -13.42 25.38 -17.41
C ARG A 171 -12.92 26.68 -16.79
N ALA A 172 -12.91 27.78 -17.53
CA ALA A 172 -12.52 29.10 -17.02
C ALA A 172 -13.42 29.55 -15.86
N ASN A 173 -14.74 29.35 -15.98
CA ASN A 173 -15.68 29.72 -14.93
C ASN A 173 -15.56 28.84 -13.67
N ARG A 174 -15.19 27.56 -13.81
CA ARG A 174 -15.01 26.65 -12.67
C ARG A 174 -13.61 26.67 -12.04
N LEU A 175 -12.60 27.19 -12.73
CA LEU A 175 -11.26 27.42 -12.16
C LEU A 175 -11.33 28.30 -10.90
N ASN A 176 -12.37 29.13 -10.77
CA ASN A 176 -12.62 29.97 -9.59
C ASN A 176 -13.34 29.25 -8.43
N SER A 177 -13.76 27.98 -8.56
CA SER A 177 -14.71 27.40 -7.59
C SER A 177 -14.32 26.08 -6.94
N ARG A 178 -13.44 25.25 -7.53
CA ARG A 178 -12.97 24.01 -6.86
C ARG A 178 -11.53 23.70 -7.25
N GLY A 179 -10.58 24.11 -6.42
CA GLY A 179 -9.19 23.67 -6.54
C GLY A 179 -9.11 22.13 -6.52
N ARG A 180 -8.22 21.56 -7.33
CA ARG A 180 -7.95 20.12 -7.31
C ARG A 180 -7.32 19.76 -5.97
N GLU A 181 -7.80 18.70 -5.33
CA GLU A 181 -7.17 18.18 -4.12
C GLU A 181 -5.77 17.65 -4.47
N VAL A 182 -4.77 18.14 -3.75
CA VAL A 182 -3.37 17.72 -3.90
C VAL A 182 -2.86 17.27 -2.54
N ILE A 183 -2.33 16.05 -2.47
CA ILE A 183 -1.67 15.51 -1.30
C ILE A 183 -0.17 15.72 -1.46
N ILE A 184 0.47 16.39 -0.49
CA ILE A 184 1.91 16.62 -0.52
C ILE A 184 2.60 15.63 0.41
N MET A 185 3.52 14.83 -0.14
CA MET A 185 4.17 13.75 0.60
C MET A 185 5.70 13.80 0.45
N PRO A 186 6.46 14.04 1.54
CA PRO A 186 7.91 13.87 1.53
C PRO A 186 8.31 12.43 1.23
N ILE A 187 9.31 12.23 0.38
CA ILE A 187 9.81 10.90 0.01
C ILE A 187 11.31 10.90 -0.32
N HIS A 188 11.94 9.74 -0.14
CA HIS A 188 13.29 9.46 -0.62
C HIS A 188 13.21 8.94 -2.06
N ALA A 189 13.91 9.58 -3.01
CA ALA A 189 13.92 9.16 -4.42
C ALA A 189 14.40 7.72 -4.56
N ALA A 190 15.43 7.32 -3.80
CA ALA A 190 15.93 5.95 -3.73
C ALA A 190 14.80 4.91 -3.57
N ILE A 191 13.80 5.19 -2.73
CA ILE A 191 12.67 4.29 -2.49
C ILE A 191 11.78 4.20 -3.72
N LEU A 192 11.52 5.31 -4.41
CA LEU A 192 10.75 5.31 -5.65
C LEU A 192 11.50 4.58 -6.76
N VAL A 193 12.75 4.96 -7.03
CA VAL A 193 13.53 4.39 -8.15
C VAL A 193 13.85 2.91 -7.94
N ALA A 194 13.97 2.44 -6.70
CA ALA A 194 14.18 1.02 -6.45
C ALA A 194 12.90 0.18 -6.67
N ASN A 195 11.71 0.76 -6.48
CA ASN A 195 10.45 0.01 -6.47
C ASN A 195 9.57 0.20 -7.72
N CYS A 196 9.69 1.34 -8.42
CA CYS A 196 8.79 1.74 -9.51
C CYS A 196 9.47 1.64 -10.88
N GLY A 197 8.86 0.90 -11.81
CA GLY A 197 9.28 0.84 -13.21
C GLY A 197 8.83 2.05 -14.04
N ARG A 198 7.92 2.88 -13.51
CA ARG A 198 7.43 4.10 -14.17
C ARG A 198 7.47 5.28 -13.22
N LEU A 199 8.32 6.26 -13.55
CA LEU A 199 8.46 7.52 -12.84
C LEU A 199 8.38 8.70 -13.84
N PRO A 200 8.08 9.92 -13.38
CA PRO A 200 8.17 11.11 -14.23
C PRO A 200 9.57 11.24 -14.84
N SER A 201 9.66 11.34 -16.17
CA SER A 201 10.93 11.42 -16.90
C SER A 201 11.73 12.69 -16.57
N ASP A 202 11.02 13.74 -16.16
CA ASP A 202 11.53 15.05 -15.78
C ASP A 202 11.82 15.20 -14.28
N MET A 203 11.80 14.09 -13.52
CA MET A 203 12.11 14.12 -12.09
C MET A 203 13.53 14.70 -11.86
N PRO A 204 13.64 15.85 -11.15
CA PRO A 204 14.91 16.56 -10.99
C PRO A 204 15.82 15.85 -9.98
N GLU A 205 17.14 16.00 -10.11
CA GLU A 205 18.05 15.60 -9.03
C GLU A 205 17.80 16.46 -7.79
N SER A 206 17.79 15.82 -6.62
CA SER A 206 17.67 16.54 -5.36
C SER A 206 19.00 16.63 -4.63
N ARG A 207 19.25 17.83 -4.09
CA ARG A 207 20.28 18.07 -3.09
C ARG A 207 19.64 18.94 -2.02
N PRO A 208 19.06 18.38 -0.93
CA PRO A 208 18.41 19.16 0.10
C PRO A 208 19.33 20.29 0.59
N ARG A 209 18.88 21.54 0.50
CA ARG A 209 19.67 22.72 0.90
C ARG A 209 18.98 23.45 2.03
N PRO A 210 19.70 24.00 3.01
CA PRO A 210 19.08 24.90 3.98
C PRO A 210 18.43 26.09 3.24
N PRO A 211 17.25 26.58 3.69
CA PRO A 211 16.64 27.78 3.15
C PRO A 211 17.59 28.96 3.41
N PRO A 212 17.51 30.00 2.58
CA PRO A 212 18.53 31.04 2.57
C PRO A 212 18.54 31.85 3.88
N ASN A 213 17.39 31.98 4.58
CA ASN A 213 17.21 33.03 5.58
C ASN A 213 16.56 32.63 6.92
N GLN A 214 16.26 31.36 7.25
CA GLN A 214 15.52 31.05 8.49
C GLN A 214 15.90 29.73 9.17
N ILE A 215 16.36 29.85 10.42
CA ILE A 215 16.09 28.85 11.47
C ILE A 215 14.75 29.28 12.05
N ILE A 216 13.70 28.50 11.82
CA ILE A 216 12.38 28.82 12.37
C ILE A 216 12.37 28.28 13.80
N PHE A 217 12.08 29.13 14.77
CA PHE A 217 11.80 28.69 16.14
C PHE A 217 10.28 28.61 16.28
N SER A 218 9.70 27.44 16.00
CA SER A 218 8.26 27.25 16.12
C SER A 218 7.95 26.65 17.50
N GLY A 219 7.52 27.49 18.44
CA GLY A 219 7.10 27.04 19.78
C GLY A 219 8.23 26.47 20.64
N GLY A 220 9.42 27.08 20.58
CA GLY A 220 10.58 26.72 21.41
C GLY A 220 11.45 25.56 20.89
N GLU A 221 10.99 24.82 19.89
CA GLU A 221 11.80 23.80 19.22
C GLU A 221 12.64 24.40 18.10
N MET A 222 13.92 24.04 18.07
CA MET A 222 14.76 24.29 16.89
C MET A 222 14.29 23.39 15.75
N VAL A 223 13.70 23.99 14.72
CA VAL A 223 13.39 23.29 13.47
C VAL A 223 14.31 23.77 12.37
N ASN A 224 14.84 22.82 11.61
CA ASN A 224 15.69 23.09 10.46
C ASN A 224 14.80 23.06 9.22
N GLY A 225 14.81 24.14 8.44
CA GLY A 225 14.20 24.13 7.12
C GLY A 225 15.14 23.50 6.09
N TYR A 226 14.60 22.90 5.04
CA TYR A 226 15.30 22.44 3.85
C TYR A 226 14.46 22.73 2.62
N ARG A 227 15.08 23.10 1.50
CA ARG A 227 14.41 23.13 0.19
C ARG A 227 14.63 21.84 -0.56
N ILE A 228 13.54 21.26 -1.04
CA ILE A 228 13.52 20.04 -1.83
C ILE A 228 12.60 20.22 -3.05
N PRO A 229 12.89 19.55 -4.17
CA PRO A 229 12.03 19.59 -5.35
C PRO A 229 10.64 19.01 -5.07
N LEU A 230 9.63 19.64 -5.67
CA LEU A 230 8.25 19.21 -5.72
C LEU A 230 7.96 18.54 -7.07
N VAL A 231 7.60 17.26 -7.04
CA VAL A 231 7.36 16.43 -8.23
C VAL A 231 5.88 16.15 -8.35
N SER A 232 5.28 16.48 -9.49
CA SER A 232 3.87 16.15 -9.77
C SER A 232 3.71 14.64 -9.97
N PHE A 233 2.69 14.06 -9.33
CA PHE A 233 2.43 12.63 -9.37
C PHE A 233 0.94 12.37 -9.61
N CYS A 234 0.60 12.04 -10.86
CA CYS A 234 -0.79 11.81 -11.26
C CYS A 234 -1.18 10.34 -11.00
N LEU A 235 -2.15 10.11 -10.10
CA LEU A 235 -2.57 8.76 -9.72
C LEU A 235 -4.08 8.59 -9.78
N PRO A 236 -4.59 7.42 -10.19
CA PRO A 236 -6.04 7.16 -10.23
C PRO A 236 -6.75 7.34 -8.88
N MET A 237 -6.11 6.94 -7.78
CA MET A 237 -6.70 7.00 -6.43
C MET A 237 -5.70 7.56 -5.41
N PRO A 238 -5.48 8.89 -5.34
CA PRO A 238 -4.47 9.50 -4.47
C PRO A 238 -4.50 9.04 -3.00
N GLN A 239 -5.69 8.79 -2.47
CA GLN A 239 -5.90 8.39 -1.08
C GLN A 239 -5.32 7.00 -0.76
N ALA A 240 -5.21 6.11 -1.75
CA ALA A 240 -4.63 4.78 -1.58
C ALA A 240 -3.09 4.77 -1.71
N PHE A 241 -2.49 5.90 -2.13
CA PHE A 241 -1.06 5.94 -2.42
C PHE A 241 -0.19 5.92 -1.16
N GLU A 242 -0.65 6.47 -0.04
CA GLU A 242 0.10 6.43 1.23
C GLU A 242 0.39 4.99 1.67
N LEU A 243 -0.58 4.09 1.50
CA LEU A 243 -0.39 2.67 1.82
C LEU A 243 0.67 2.03 0.91
N LEU A 244 0.68 2.37 -0.38
CA LEU A 244 1.68 1.88 -1.32
C LEU A 244 3.08 2.39 -0.95
N VAL A 245 3.20 3.67 -0.59
CA VAL A 245 4.46 4.25 -0.11
C VAL A 245 4.94 3.57 1.16
N ARG A 246 4.05 3.34 2.13
CA ARG A 246 4.38 2.58 3.35
C ARG A 246 4.95 1.21 3.01
N TYR A 247 4.32 0.48 2.09
CA TYR A 247 4.84 -0.82 1.64
C TYR A 247 6.20 -0.70 0.95
N MET A 248 6.41 0.31 0.09
CA MET A 248 7.72 0.54 -0.55
C MET A 248 8.85 0.75 0.46
N TYR A 249 8.55 1.37 1.61
CA TYR A 249 9.52 1.50 2.71
C TYR A 249 9.72 0.20 3.47
N THR A 250 8.66 -0.53 3.84
CA THR A 250 8.79 -1.63 4.83
C THR A 250 8.86 -3.02 4.21
N ARG A 251 8.36 -3.18 2.99
CA ARG A 251 8.08 -4.47 2.32
C ARG A 251 7.33 -5.47 3.21
N ASP A 252 6.54 -4.93 4.14
CA ASP A 252 5.80 -5.70 5.14
C ASP A 252 4.46 -6.14 4.55
N LYS A 253 4.40 -7.42 4.16
CA LYS A 253 3.24 -8.05 3.53
C LYS A 253 2.08 -8.22 4.50
N ASP A 254 2.36 -8.51 5.77
CA ASP A 254 1.31 -8.69 6.77
C ASP A 254 0.68 -7.34 7.13
N ALA A 255 1.49 -6.29 7.30
CA ALA A 255 0.98 -4.93 7.48
C ALA A 255 0.20 -4.44 6.25
N LEU A 256 0.62 -4.78 5.03
CA LEU A 256 -0.12 -4.46 3.81
C LEU A 256 -1.46 -5.20 3.77
N LEU A 257 -1.48 -6.50 4.06
CA LEU A 257 -2.71 -7.30 4.11
C LEU A 257 -3.70 -6.71 5.12
N ASN A 258 -3.26 -6.44 6.35
CA ASN A 258 -4.09 -5.84 7.41
C ASN A 258 -4.67 -4.49 7.00
N ALA A 259 -3.95 -3.71 6.19
CA ALA A 259 -4.40 -2.40 5.73
C ALA A 259 -5.35 -2.49 4.52
N LEU A 260 -5.14 -3.46 3.62
CA LEU A 260 -6.03 -3.70 2.49
C LEU A 260 -7.33 -4.40 2.92
N VAL A 261 -7.28 -5.20 3.98
CA VAL A 261 -8.39 -5.99 4.45
C VAL A 261 -8.47 -5.87 5.98
N PRO A 262 -9.30 -4.94 6.47
CA PRO A 262 -9.45 -4.75 7.91
C PRO A 262 -9.95 -6.03 8.58
N THR A 263 -9.27 -6.43 9.65
CA THR A 263 -9.59 -7.62 10.47
C THR A 263 -9.90 -7.18 11.89
N GLN A 264 -10.71 -7.96 12.63
CA GLN A 264 -10.98 -7.65 14.04
C GLN A 264 -9.72 -7.81 14.89
N THR A 265 -8.91 -8.82 14.59
CA THR A 265 -7.61 -9.05 15.23
C THR A 265 -6.51 -8.92 14.18
N PRO A 266 -5.57 -7.97 14.33
CA PRO A 266 -4.40 -7.87 13.46
C PRO A 266 -3.63 -9.19 13.42
N PHE A 267 -3.15 -9.59 12.22
CA PHE A 267 -2.49 -10.89 12.07
C PHE A 267 -1.16 -11.04 12.83
N ASP A 268 -0.53 -9.94 13.23
CA ASP A 268 0.77 -9.84 13.89
C ASP A 268 0.73 -9.96 15.43
N VAL A 269 -0.40 -9.63 16.07
CA VAL A 269 -0.49 -9.50 17.55
C VAL A 269 -0.76 -10.85 18.26
N SER A 270 -1.27 -11.84 17.54
CA SER A 270 -1.58 -13.14 18.15
C SER A 270 -0.32 -14.00 18.20
N GLY A 271 0.35 -14.04 19.36
CA GLY A 271 1.61 -14.77 19.61
C GLY A 271 1.61 -16.29 19.37
N ASP A 272 0.60 -16.81 18.67
CA ASP A 272 0.35 -18.23 18.41
C ASP A 272 0.04 -18.52 16.92
N ARG A 273 0.27 -17.55 16.01
CA ARG A 273 -0.20 -17.66 14.61
C ARG A 273 0.94 -17.74 13.60
N THR A 274 0.87 -18.77 12.76
CA THR A 274 1.64 -18.93 11.52
C THR A 274 1.44 -17.69 10.62
N PRO A 275 2.51 -17.02 10.15
CA PRO A 275 2.40 -15.88 9.25
C PRO A 275 1.67 -16.27 7.97
N LEU A 276 0.61 -15.51 7.62
CA LEU A 276 -0.18 -15.76 6.40
C LEU A 276 0.63 -15.46 5.13
N TYR A 277 1.58 -14.53 5.24
CA TYR A 277 2.57 -14.20 4.21
C TYR A 277 4.00 -14.32 4.75
N ALA A 278 4.37 -15.50 5.23
CA ALA A 278 5.79 -15.80 5.37
C ALA A 278 6.46 -15.62 3.99
N ALA A 279 7.49 -14.76 3.92
CA ALA A 279 8.21 -14.48 2.67
C ALA A 279 8.79 -15.76 2.06
N ASP A 280 9.25 -16.67 2.92
CA ASP A 280 9.64 -18.03 2.56
C ASP A 280 8.40 -18.95 2.52
N PRO A 281 8.07 -19.55 1.36
CA PRO A 281 7.04 -20.58 1.26
C PRO A 281 7.20 -21.74 2.25
N ALA A 282 8.43 -22.11 2.60
CA ALA A 282 8.70 -23.16 3.59
C ALA A 282 8.22 -22.77 5.00
N LEU A 283 8.27 -21.47 5.34
CA LEU A 283 7.76 -20.94 6.60
C LEU A 283 6.23 -20.83 6.65
N ARG A 284 5.52 -20.99 5.51
CA ARG A 284 4.04 -20.96 5.47
C ARG A 284 3.39 -22.23 6.05
N GLN A 285 4.17 -23.16 6.62
CA GLN A 285 3.74 -24.42 7.22
C GLN A 285 2.75 -25.23 6.34
N GLY A 286 2.83 -25.10 5.01
CA GLY A 286 1.96 -25.83 4.09
C GLY A 286 0.48 -25.42 4.10
N VAL A 287 0.10 -24.26 4.66
CA VAL A 287 -1.30 -23.80 4.63
C VAL A 287 -1.73 -23.53 3.19
N ALA A 288 -2.72 -24.29 2.72
CA ALA A 288 -3.20 -24.17 1.35
C ALA A 288 -3.77 -22.78 1.08
N ARG A 289 -3.57 -22.25 -0.14
CA ARG A 289 -4.04 -20.91 -0.54
C ARG A 289 -5.54 -20.68 -0.23
N LYS A 290 -6.38 -21.67 -0.52
CA LYS A 290 -7.83 -21.64 -0.23
C LYS A 290 -8.13 -21.45 1.27
N GLN A 291 -7.36 -22.09 2.15
CA GLN A 291 -7.52 -21.93 3.60
C GLN A 291 -7.12 -20.52 4.05
N ARG A 292 -6.06 -19.94 3.46
CA ARG A 292 -5.68 -18.54 3.72
C ARG A 292 -6.79 -17.57 3.32
N ILE A 293 -7.36 -17.74 2.12
CA ILE A 293 -8.51 -16.93 1.63
C ILE A 293 -9.68 -17.03 2.61
N ASN A 294 -10.10 -18.26 2.97
CA ASN A 294 -11.23 -18.47 3.86
C ASN A 294 -11.01 -17.84 5.24
N ARG A 295 -9.79 -17.93 5.77
CA ARG A 295 -9.44 -17.33 7.06
C ARG A 295 -9.54 -15.81 7.00
N VAL A 296 -8.95 -15.17 5.99
CA VAL A 296 -9.04 -13.70 5.83
C VAL A 296 -10.48 -13.28 5.58
N ALA A 297 -11.23 -14.00 4.74
CA ALA A 297 -12.63 -13.73 4.45
C ALA A 297 -13.51 -13.78 5.72
N SER A 298 -13.27 -14.75 6.60
CA SER A 298 -13.94 -14.85 7.89
C SER A 298 -13.76 -13.61 8.74
N GLU A 299 -12.52 -13.14 8.86
CA GLU A 299 -12.17 -11.94 9.62
C GLU A 299 -12.78 -10.68 8.99
N CYS A 300 -12.89 -10.61 7.65
CA CYS A 300 -13.59 -9.53 6.96
C CYS A 300 -15.07 -9.47 7.36
N VAL A 301 -15.76 -10.61 7.27
CA VAL A 301 -17.19 -10.71 7.63
C VAL A 301 -17.40 -10.21 9.04
N ALA A 302 -16.55 -10.67 9.98
CA ALA A 302 -16.59 -10.27 11.37
C ALA A 302 -16.33 -8.76 11.52
N TYR A 303 -15.31 -8.21 10.87
CA TYR A 303 -14.96 -6.79 10.97
C TYR A 303 -16.09 -5.87 10.48
N PHE A 304 -16.69 -6.19 9.34
CA PHE A 304 -17.78 -5.40 8.76
C PHE A 304 -19.15 -5.74 9.33
N ASN A 305 -19.26 -6.70 10.26
CA ASN A 305 -20.54 -7.20 10.78
C ASN A 305 -21.54 -7.61 9.68
N GLY A 306 -21.05 -8.20 8.58
CA GLY A 306 -21.87 -8.57 7.42
C GLY A 306 -22.46 -7.38 6.63
N GLN A 307 -21.96 -6.15 6.82
CA GLN A 307 -22.40 -4.98 6.07
C GLN A 307 -21.77 -4.94 4.67
N LEU A 308 -22.53 -5.40 3.68
CA LEU A 308 -22.05 -5.54 2.30
C LEU A 308 -21.64 -4.19 1.66
N SER A 309 -22.32 -3.08 1.99
CA SER A 309 -21.99 -1.74 1.51
C SER A 309 -20.55 -1.32 1.86
N ARG A 310 -20.13 -1.55 3.11
CA ARG A 310 -18.76 -1.25 3.57
C ARG A 310 -17.72 -2.16 2.93
N MET A 311 -18.08 -3.41 2.63
CA MET A 311 -17.20 -4.31 1.88
C MET A 311 -16.98 -3.82 0.43
N TYR A 312 -18.02 -3.28 -0.23
CA TYR A 312 -17.86 -2.66 -1.55
C TYR A 312 -17.00 -1.40 -1.52
N GLU A 313 -17.12 -0.56 -0.48
CA GLU A 313 -16.23 0.59 -0.28
C GLU A 313 -14.77 0.14 -0.14
N GLN A 314 -14.54 -0.93 0.64
CA GLN A 314 -13.21 -1.52 0.77
C GLN A 314 -12.71 -2.10 -0.56
N ALA A 315 -13.57 -2.76 -1.34
CA ALA A 315 -13.20 -3.29 -2.66
C ALA A 315 -12.76 -2.16 -3.60
N ARG A 316 -13.48 -1.03 -3.63
CA ARG A 316 -13.08 0.17 -4.38
C ARG A 316 -11.73 0.72 -3.93
N PHE A 317 -11.43 0.67 -2.63
CA PHE A 317 -10.13 1.08 -2.11
C PHE A 317 -9.00 0.16 -2.59
N ILE A 318 -9.19 -1.18 -2.51
CA ILE A 318 -8.21 -2.17 -3.01
C ILE A 318 -8.01 -2.01 -4.52
N GLU A 319 -9.07 -1.80 -5.29
CA GLU A 319 -8.98 -1.53 -6.72
C GLU A 319 -8.20 -0.23 -6.99
N GLY A 320 -8.46 0.84 -6.23
CA GLY A 320 -7.69 2.08 -6.31
C GLY A 320 -6.20 1.88 -6.01
N PHE A 321 -5.88 1.05 -5.01
CA PHE A 321 -4.50 0.64 -4.71
C PHE A 321 -3.86 -0.11 -5.89
N TRP A 322 -4.57 -1.10 -6.46
CA TRP A 322 -4.14 -1.83 -7.66
C TRP A 322 -3.85 -0.88 -8.82
N ARG A 323 -4.77 0.04 -9.13
CA ARG A 323 -4.60 1.03 -10.21
C ARG A 323 -3.39 1.92 -9.98
N ASN A 324 -3.14 2.37 -8.75
CA ASN A 324 -1.94 3.14 -8.42
C ASN A 324 -0.66 2.31 -8.62
N ALA A 325 -0.64 1.06 -8.16
CA ALA A 325 0.49 0.15 -8.33
C ALA A 325 0.82 -0.11 -9.80
N VAL A 326 -0.21 -0.28 -10.65
CA VAL A 326 -0.07 -0.38 -12.11
C VAL A 326 0.47 0.93 -12.70
N THR A 327 -0.03 2.07 -12.22
CA THR A 327 0.37 3.40 -12.72
C THR A 327 1.87 3.64 -12.52
N VAL A 328 2.40 3.31 -11.35
CA VAL A 328 3.85 3.44 -11.05
C VAL A 328 4.69 2.25 -11.50
N ALA A 329 4.04 1.23 -12.09
CA ALA A 329 4.65 -0.05 -12.44
C ALA A 329 5.44 -0.66 -11.27
N MET A 330 4.76 -0.90 -10.14
CA MET A 330 5.37 -1.48 -8.95
C MET A 330 5.96 -2.87 -9.26
N SER A 331 7.26 -3.06 -9.00
CA SER A 331 8.01 -4.28 -9.31
C SER A 331 8.32 -5.08 -8.05
N ASP A 332 7.29 -5.70 -7.45
CA ASP A 332 7.47 -6.55 -6.26
C ASP A 332 6.43 -7.68 -6.24
N ASP A 333 6.87 -8.92 -6.46
CA ASP A 333 5.97 -10.08 -6.53
C ASP A 333 5.25 -10.36 -5.21
N GLY A 334 5.91 -10.04 -4.09
CA GLY A 334 5.33 -10.17 -2.76
C GLY A 334 4.11 -9.29 -2.57
N MET A 335 4.17 -8.05 -3.04
CA MET A 335 3.09 -7.07 -3.02
C MET A 335 1.91 -7.57 -3.84
N TRP A 336 2.17 -8.05 -5.06
CA TRP A 336 1.14 -8.55 -5.97
C TRP A 336 0.47 -9.81 -5.43
N GLU A 337 1.22 -10.75 -4.83
CA GLU A 337 0.64 -11.89 -4.11
C GLU A 337 -0.25 -11.40 -2.95
N THR A 338 0.24 -10.40 -2.19
CA THR A 338 -0.49 -9.81 -1.06
C THR A 338 -1.82 -9.19 -1.47
N LEU A 339 -1.78 -8.39 -2.53
CA LEU A 339 -2.92 -7.72 -3.12
C LEU A 339 -3.94 -8.72 -3.68
N GLN A 340 -3.49 -9.80 -4.32
CA GLN A 340 -4.39 -10.81 -4.88
C GLN A 340 -5.16 -11.57 -3.79
N LEU A 341 -4.49 -12.06 -2.74
CA LEU A 341 -5.21 -12.77 -1.67
C LEU A 341 -6.06 -11.80 -0.83
N ALA A 342 -5.68 -10.53 -0.69
CA ALA A 342 -6.55 -9.50 -0.12
C ALA A 342 -7.87 -9.34 -0.91
N TRP A 343 -7.77 -9.21 -2.22
CA TRP A 343 -8.93 -9.08 -3.12
C TRP A 343 -9.84 -10.31 -3.07
N GLU A 344 -9.29 -11.50 -3.26
CA GLU A 344 -10.06 -12.74 -3.28
C GLU A 344 -10.75 -13.02 -1.94
N ALA A 345 -10.09 -12.73 -0.82
CA ALA A 345 -10.69 -12.88 0.49
C ALA A 345 -11.88 -11.94 0.69
N LEU A 346 -11.77 -10.68 0.26
CA LEU A 346 -12.87 -9.72 0.34
C LEU A 346 -14.03 -10.13 -0.57
N VAL A 347 -13.75 -10.57 -1.81
CA VAL A 347 -14.78 -11.08 -2.73
C VAL A 347 -15.47 -12.33 -2.16
N GLN A 348 -14.69 -13.26 -1.58
CA GLN A 348 -15.25 -14.45 -0.94
C GLN A 348 -16.13 -14.09 0.26
N ALA A 349 -15.73 -13.12 1.08
CA ALA A 349 -16.55 -12.60 2.18
C ALA A 349 -17.86 -11.99 1.69
N MET A 350 -17.82 -11.19 0.62
CA MET A 350 -19.03 -10.61 0.00
C MET A 350 -19.98 -11.69 -0.53
N LYS A 351 -19.45 -12.75 -1.14
CA LYS A 351 -20.23 -13.91 -1.60
C LYS A 351 -20.92 -14.60 -0.41
N TRP A 352 -20.19 -14.94 0.65
CA TRP A 352 -20.76 -15.57 1.84
C TRP A 352 -21.88 -14.77 2.48
N VAL A 353 -21.69 -13.45 2.61
CA VAL A 353 -22.69 -12.55 3.18
C VAL A 353 -23.95 -12.53 2.30
N ARG A 354 -23.79 -12.44 0.98
CA ARG A 354 -24.90 -12.46 0.03
C ARG A 354 -25.69 -13.78 0.08
N ASP A 355 -24.98 -14.91 0.08
CA ASP A 355 -25.61 -16.24 0.14
C ASP A 355 -26.38 -16.40 1.46
N ALA A 356 -25.85 -15.88 2.57
CA ALA A 356 -26.55 -15.86 3.85
C ALA A 356 -27.84 -15.02 3.80
N TYR A 357 -27.85 -13.86 3.14
CA TYR A 357 -29.06 -13.06 2.95
C TYR A 357 -30.12 -13.80 2.14
N VAL A 358 -29.74 -14.49 1.06
CA VAL A 358 -30.66 -15.29 0.24
C VAL A 358 -31.30 -16.40 1.06
N GLN A 359 -30.50 -17.16 1.81
CA GLN A 359 -31.00 -18.24 2.67
C GLN A 359 -31.94 -17.74 3.78
N ILE A 360 -31.66 -16.59 4.39
CA ILE A 360 -32.54 -15.98 5.39
C ILE A 360 -33.89 -15.64 4.76
N ARG A 361 -33.89 -15.01 3.59
CA ARG A 361 -35.11 -14.62 2.87
C ARG A 361 -35.95 -15.84 2.45
N GLU A 362 -35.32 -16.89 1.96
CA GLU A 362 -36.00 -18.15 1.59
C GLU A 362 -36.69 -18.78 2.81
N ARG A 363 -36.00 -18.83 3.96
CA ARG A 363 -36.57 -19.36 5.21
C ARG A 363 -37.73 -18.51 5.73
N GLU A 364 -37.63 -17.19 5.60
CA GLU A 364 -38.71 -16.28 5.98
C GLU A 364 -39.94 -16.46 5.08
N THR A 365 -39.73 -16.65 3.78
CA THR A 365 -40.82 -16.92 2.82
C THR A 365 -41.50 -18.26 3.13
N GLN A 366 -40.72 -19.32 3.36
CA GLN A 366 -41.25 -20.63 3.76
C GLN A 366 -42.00 -20.57 5.09
N ALA A 367 -41.53 -19.78 6.06
CA ALA A 367 -42.21 -19.60 7.34
C ALA A 367 -43.54 -18.83 7.21
N GLN A 368 -43.63 -17.88 6.29
CA GLN A 368 -44.87 -17.15 5.98
C GLN A 368 -45.94 -18.07 5.37
N ASP A 369 -45.55 -18.91 4.41
CA ASP A 369 -46.45 -19.87 3.77
C ASP A 369 -47.03 -20.88 4.77
N SER A 370 -46.24 -21.26 5.78
CA SER A 370 -46.67 -22.26 6.78
C SER A 370 -47.65 -21.74 7.84
N ASN A 371 -47.70 -20.43 8.11
CA ASN A 371 -48.45 -19.86 9.25
C ASN A 371 -49.69 -19.04 8.86
N GLY A 372 -49.96 -18.81 7.57
CA GLY A 372 -51.13 -18.04 7.11
C GLY A 372 -51.22 -16.61 7.65
N GLN A 373 -50.16 -16.08 8.26
CA GLN A 373 -50.12 -14.72 8.81
C GLN A 373 -49.63 -13.72 7.75
N PRO A 374 -50.20 -12.51 7.72
CA PRO A 374 -49.76 -11.46 6.81
C PRO A 374 -48.30 -11.06 7.09
N PRO A 375 -47.56 -10.64 6.04
CA PRO A 375 -46.14 -10.33 6.14
C PRO A 375 -45.91 -9.19 7.13
N ARG A 376 -45.14 -9.45 8.20
CA ARG A 376 -44.63 -8.39 9.06
C ARG A 376 -43.48 -7.67 8.34
N PRO A 377 -43.36 -6.34 8.45
CA PRO A 377 -42.23 -5.61 7.88
C PRO A 377 -40.93 -6.16 8.49
N VAL A 378 -40.11 -6.75 7.62
CA VAL A 378 -38.84 -7.39 7.99
C VAL A 378 -37.80 -6.29 8.16
N VAL A 379 -37.38 -6.06 9.40
CA VAL A 379 -36.13 -5.33 9.66
C VAL A 379 -35.08 -6.42 9.86
N PRO A 380 -34.11 -6.59 8.94
CA PRO A 380 -33.06 -7.57 9.11
C PRO A 380 -32.34 -7.28 10.42
N ARG A 381 -32.44 -8.19 11.39
CA ARG A 381 -31.65 -8.09 12.61
C ARG A 381 -30.20 -8.35 12.21
N MET A 382 -29.42 -7.29 12.03
CA MET A 382 -27.98 -7.35 11.70
C MET A 382 -27.20 -8.31 12.61
N ALA A 383 -27.62 -8.45 13.88
CA ALA A 383 -27.07 -9.44 14.81
C ALA A 383 -27.29 -10.89 14.36
N LEU A 384 -28.44 -11.22 13.76
CA LEU A 384 -28.74 -12.54 13.23
C LEU A 384 -27.89 -12.86 12.00
N ILE A 385 -27.72 -11.90 11.09
CA ILE A 385 -26.86 -12.04 9.90
C ILE A 385 -25.41 -12.27 10.32
N SER A 386 -24.90 -11.47 11.25
CA SER A 386 -23.54 -11.65 11.78
C SER A 386 -23.35 -13.04 12.39
N HIS A 387 -24.29 -13.48 13.24
CA HIS A 387 -24.23 -14.80 13.87
C HIS A 387 -24.37 -15.96 12.87
N LEU A 388 -25.27 -15.86 11.89
CA LEU A 388 -25.45 -16.90 10.87
C LEU A 388 -24.25 -16.96 9.92
N THR A 389 -23.68 -15.81 9.55
CA THR A 389 -22.47 -15.80 8.73
C THR A 389 -21.30 -16.37 9.52
N GLN A 390 -21.13 -16.04 10.81
CA GLN A 390 -20.11 -16.66 11.66
C GLN A 390 -20.30 -18.18 11.76
N ARG A 391 -21.53 -18.68 11.94
CA ARG A 391 -21.79 -20.12 11.95
C ARG A 391 -21.48 -20.78 10.60
N TYR A 392 -21.94 -20.19 9.50
CA TYR A 392 -21.70 -20.68 8.15
C TYR A 392 -20.20 -20.77 7.87
N VAL A 393 -19.46 -19.73 8.22
CA VAL A 393 -18.00 -19.68 8.07
C VAL A 393 -17.30 -20.68 8.98
N GLN A 394 -17.74 -20.82 10.23
CA GLN A 394 -17.20 -21.83 11.14
C GLN A 394 -17.41 -23.24 10.59
N THR A 395 -18.59 -23.53 10.03
CA THR A 395 -18.85 -24.81 9.35
C THR A 395 -17.92 -25.01 8.15
N LEU A 396 -17.72 -24.00 7.30
CA LEU A 396 -16.79 -24.09 6.17
C LEU A 396 -15.34 -24.31 6.59
N LEU A 397 -14.92 -23.72 7.72
CA LEU A 397 -13.56 -23.86 8.24
C LEU A 397 -13.33 -25.22 8.90
N THR A 398 -14.33 -25.80 9.58
CA THR A 398 -14.18 -27.08 10.29
C THR A 398 -14.36 -28.30 9.41
N THR A 399 -15.26 -28.25 8.42
CA THR A 399 -15.54 -29.42 7.59
C THR A 399 -14.53 -29.60 6.47
N GLY A 400 -13.79 -28.55 6.07
CA GLY A 400 -12.89 -28.56 4.91
C GLY A 400 -13.61 -28.80 3.57
N GLN A 401 -14.91 -29.11 3.61
CA GLN A 401 -15.79 -29.32 2.48
C GLN A 401 -16.63 -28.05 2.30
N GLY A 402 -16.24 -27.24 1.33
CA GLY A 402 -17.18 -26.32 0.71
C GLY A 402 -18.19 -27.15 -0.07
N ASN A 403 -19.19 -27.70 0.62
CA ASN A 403 -20.32 -28.34 -0.03
C ASN A 403 -21.12 -27.25 -0.73
N CYS A 404 -20.88 -27.11 -2.04
CA CYS A 404 -21.97 -26.93 -2.97
C CYS A 404 -22.98 -28.04 -2.64
N TYR A 405 -24.23 -27.68 -2.33
CA TYR A 405 -25.28 -28.68 -2.20
C TYR A 405 -25.33 -29.57 -3.45
N PRO A 406 -25.68 -30.86 -3.32
CA PRO A 406 -25.82 -31.73 -4.46
C PRO A 406 -26.95 -31.20 -5.34
N VAL A 407 -26.63 -30.82 -6.57
CA VAL A 407 -27.61 -30.85 -7.65
C VAL A 407 -27.79 -32.33 -7.97
N ASP A 408 -29.01 -32.83 -7.83
CA ASP A 408 -29.37 -34.22 -8.07
C ASP A 408 -28.81 -34.72 -9.42
N PRO A 409 -28.13 -35.88 -9.46
CA PRO A 409 -27.70 -36.46 -10.72
C PRO A 409 -28.87 -37.19 -11.38
N TYR A 410 -29.28 -36.72 -12.57
CA TYR A 410 -30.03 -37.57 -13.50
C TYR A 410 -29.12 -38.72 -13.99
N PRO A 411 -29.67 -39.93 -14.20
CA PRO A 411 -28.88 -41.08 -14.59
C PRO A 411 -28.65 -41.06 -16.10
N LEU A 412 -27.39 -41.19 -16.52
CA LEU A 412 -27.04 -41.56 -17.89
C LEU A 412 -26.26 -42.87 -17.85
N ALA A 413 -26.72 -43.78 -18.69
CA ALA A 413 -26.28 -45.16 -18.81
C ALA A 413 -24.85 -45.29 -19.36
N ASP A 414 -24.17 -46.33 -18.88
CA ASP A 414 -23.00 -46.96 -19.49
C ASP A 414 -23.27 -47.38 -20.95
N PRO A 415 -22.23 -47.43 -21.80
CA PRO A 415 -21.53 -48.70 -21.96
C PRO A 415 -19.99 -48.62 -22.11
N LEU A 416 -19.33 -49.57 -21.44
CA LEU A 416 -18.27 -50.47 -21.93
C LEU A 416 -17.33 -49.94 -23.04
N PHE A 417 -16.02 -49.89 -22.77
CA PHE A 417 -15.03 -50.61 -23.60
C PHE A 417 -13.67 -50.75 -22.89
N THR A 418 -13.03 -51.88 -23.19
CA THR A 418 -11.86 -52.50 -22.58
C THR A 418 -10.51 -51.93 -23.04
N MET A 419 -9.51 -52.03 -22.15
CA MET A 419 -8.06 -51.86 -22.40
C MET A 419 -7.52 -52.84 -23.45
N PRO A 420 -6.31 -52.57 -24.00
CA PRO A 420 -5.18 -53.40 -23.57
C PRO A 420 -3.85 -52.69 -23.31
N THR A 421 -3.10 -53.43 -22.50
CA THR A 421 -1.72 -53.42 -21.97
C THR A 421 -0.51 -53.02 -22.84
N SER A 422 0.60 -52.81 -22.10
CA SER A 422 2.04 -52.97 -22.43
C SER A 422 2.78 -51.64 -22.67
N SER A 423 4.00 -51.35 -22.21
CA SER A 423 5.14 -52.15 -21.72
C SER A 423 6.13 -51.29 -20.90
N ARG A 424 6.95 -51.99 -20.10
CA ARG A 424 8.13 -51.55 -19.32
C ARG A 424 9.29 -50.93 -20.13
N VAL A 425 10.26 -50.42 -19.34
CA VAL A 425 11.72 -50.21 -19.55
C VAL A 425 12.07 -48.70 -19.67
N GLY A 426 13.02 -48.12 -18.92
CA GLY A 426 14.04 -48.69 -18.03
C GLY A 426 14.80 -47.63 -17.22
N LEU A 427 15.65 -48.15 -16.33
CA LEU A 427 16.62 -47.47 -15.46
C LEU A 427 17.68 -46.67 -16.23
N GLY A 428 18.20 -45.61 -15.60
CA GLY A 428 19.45 -44.94 -15.96
C GLY A 428 19.73 -43.75 -15.02
N GLN A 429 20.33 -44.02 -13.86
CA GLN A 429 21.73 -43.70 -13.53
C GLN A 429 22.00 -42.25 -13.11
N ALA A 430 22.48 -42.15 -11.87
CA ALA A 430 23.12 -40.99 -11.26
C ALA A 430 24.54 -40.80 -11.80
N LEU A 431 24.98 -39.54 -11.89
CA LEU A 431 26.39 -39.17 -11.75
C LEU A 431 26.53 -37.80 -11.05
N PRO A 432 27.49 -37.65 -10.12
CA PRO A 432 27.85 -36.39 -9.48
C PRO A 432 29.15 -35.81 -10.05
N PHE A 433 29.25 -34.49 -10.16
CA PHE A 433 30.49 -33.73 -10.42
C PHE A 433 30.24 -32.28 -10.01
N LEU A 434 31.13 -31.46 -9.46
CA LEU A 434 32.41 -31.56 -8.77
C LEU A 434 32.61 -30.15 -8.17
N SER A 435 33.25 -30.05 -7.02
CA SER A 435 33.80 -28.80 -6.49
C SER A 435 35.08 -28.39 -7.24
N GLN A 436 35.32 -27.08 -7.40
CA GLN A 436 36.52 -26.36 -6.91
C GLN A 436 36.84 -25.05 -7.68
N ASN A 437 37.05 -24.01 -6.86
CA ASN A 437 38.15 -23.03 -6.83
C ASN A 437 38.34 -21.89 -7.85
N MET A 438 38.43 -20.70 -7.21
CA MET A 438 39.41 -19.60 -7.36
C MET A 438 39.40 -18.71 -8.60
N LEU A 439 38.97 -17.45 -8.40
CA LEU A 439 39.86 -16.30 -8.13
C LEU A 439 39.11 -15.19 -7.38
#